data_AF-A0A7X9IKP8-F1
#
_entry.id   AF-A0A7X9IKP8-F1
#
_cell.length_a   1.000
_cell.length_b   1.000
_cell.length_c   1.000
_cell.angle_alpha   90.00
_cell.angle_beta   90.00
_cell.angle_gamma   90.00
#
_symmetry.space_group_name_H-M   'P 1'
#
loop_
_entity.id
_entity.type
_entity.pdbx_description
1 polymer ?
#
loop_
_entity_poly.entity_id
_entity_poly.type
_entity_poly.pdbx_seq_one_letter_code
_entity_poly.pdbx_strand_id
1 'polypeptide(L)'
;MFLNFHIHDGHCEAAIEDPVFIRLITKLDDNDTFYYFAKQLNQIKEDYAVARLNLVQSQYKQKAFDNISKRTSYVYALDYSQFNLYIGLLKSAFKDAFNILDKIAVFINDYYNLELKENNIYFVTASIWEDKGAIRKEILNSENISLYALYDIYRDFKSNRCQKIKQIRNALTHRRLIVFDSLITSIDDDADKHNIDSDTLLQETVNLMRLTKAAIIYLINFVNTEEEKKHKAGDKPILSMYADTSQFL
;
A
#
# COMPACT_ATOMS: atom_id res chain seq x y z
N MET A 1 -12.70 -4.27 -1.94
CA MET A 1 -11.44 -4.83 -1.41
C MET A 1 -11.23 -4.35 0.02
N PHE A 2 -11.96 -4.90 0.99
CA PHE A 2 -11.73 -4.65 2.41
C PHE A 2 -10.51 -5.44 2.90
N LEU A 3 -9.88 -5.01 4.00
CA LEU A 3 -8.81 -5.68 4.74
C LEU A 3 -9.34 -6.83 5.62
N ASN A 4 -10.56 -7.32 5.36
CA ASN A 4 -11.08 -8.52 5.99
C ASN A 4 -10.82 -9.79 5.17
N PHE A 5 -10.96 -10.91 5.89
CA PHE A 5 -10.88 -12.27 5.37
C PHE A 5 -12.27 -12.91 5.21
N HIS A 6 -13.34 -12.23 5.63
CA HIS A 6 -14.71 -12.69 5.49
C HIS A 6 -15.19 -12.46 4.05
N ILE A 7 -14.96 -13.46 3.19
CA ILE A 7 -15.34 -13.43 1.76
C ILE A 7 -16.69 -14.13 1.51
N HIS A 8 -17.22 -14.84 2.51
CA HIS A 8 -18.30 -15.81 2.32
C HIS A 8 -19.71 -15.33 2.72
N ASP A 9 -19.86 -14.18 3.39
CA ASP A 9 -21.17 -13.67 3.77
C ASP A 9 -21.26 -12.16 3.58
N GLY A 10 -22.10 -11.73 2.64
CA GLY A 10 -22.33 -10.32 2.29
C GLY A 10 -23.17 -9.55 3.31
N HIS A 11 -23.73 -10.22 4.33
CA HIS A 11 -24.56 -9.60 5.38
C HIS A 11 -23.85 -9.55 6.74
N CYS A 12 -22.61 -10.04 6.83
CA CYS A 12 -21.84 -10.01 8.07
C CYS A 12 -21.14 -8.65 8.23
N GLU A 13 -21.32 -7.98 9.37
CA GLU A 13 -20.59 -6.73 9.69
C GLU A 13 -19.07 -6.91 9.60
N ALA A 14 -18.55 -8.08 9.99
CA ALA A 14 -17.13 -8.42 9.86
C ALA A 14 -16.63 -8.50 8.39
N ALA A 15 -17.54 -8.56 7.42
CA ALA A 15 -17.23 -8.53 5.99
C ALA A 15 -17.23 -7.11 5.38
N ILE A 16 -17.70 -6.09 6.12
CA ILE A 16 -17.72 -4.69 5.70
C ILE A 16 -16.81 -3.77 6.55
N GLU A 17 -16.17 -4.34 7.58
CA GLU A 17 -15.20 -3.64 8.43
C GLU A 17 -13.75 -4.04 8.10
N ASP A 18 -12.81 -3.21 8.58
CA ASP A 18 -11.36 -3.45 8.57
C ASP A 18 -10.83 -3.59 10.02
N PRO A 19 -11.25 -4.62 10.81
CA PRO A 19 -11.01 -4.70 12.26
C PRO A 19 -9.58 -5.11 12.63
N VAL A 20 -8.74 -5.39 11.64
CA VAL A 20 -7.44 -6.03 11.86
C VAL A 20 -6.45 -5.05 12.51
N PHE A 21 -5.73 -5.54 13.54
CA PHE A 21 -4.72 -4.82 14.29
C PHE A 21 -3.55 -5.73 14.72
N ILE A 22 -2.43 -5.11 15.11
CA ILE A 22 -1.26 -5.80 15.68
C ILE A 22 -1.39 -6.00 17.19
N ARG A 23 -0.71 -7.01 17.72
CA ARG A 23 -0.43 -7.17 19.15
C ARG A 23 1.05 -6.89 19.38
N LEU A 24 1.42 -6.23 20.47
CA LEU A 24 2.81 -5.97 20.83
C LEU A 24 3.04 -6.32 22.30
N ILE A 25 4.21 -6.89 22.61
CA ILE A 25 4.68 -7.17 23.95
C ILE A 25 5.74 -6.12 24.29
N THR A 26 5.39 -5.21 25.20
CA THR A 26 6.27 -4.16 25.70
C THR A 26 6.63 -4.43 27.16
N LYS A 27 7.58 -3.65 27.70
CA LYS A 27 7.84 -3.64 29.14
C LYS A 27 6.68 -2.94 29.86
N LEU A 28 6.47 -3.24 31.14
CA LEU A 28 5.39 -2.66 31.94
C LEU A 28 5.46 -1.13 32.06
N ASP A 29 6.65 -0.55 31.95
CA ASP A 29 6.91 0.89 31.98
C ASP A 29 6.95 1.54 30.58
N ASP A 30 6.87 0.74 29.52
CA ASP A 30 6.88 1.19 28.13
C ASP A 30 5.45 1.39 27.62
N ASN A 31 4.96 2.61 27.81
CA ASN A 31 3.65 3.04 27.35
C ASN A 31 3.66 3.57 25.91
N ASP A 32 4.82 3.87 25.32
CA ASP A 32 4.91 4.63 24.08
C ASP A 32 5.04 3.74 22.84
N THR A 33 5.76 2.63 22.95
CA THR A 33 6.07 1.76 21.79
C THR A 33 4.82 1.23 21.12
N PHE A 34 3.81 0.79 21.88
CA PHE A 34 2.56 0.32 21.29
C PHE A 34 1.87 1.43 20.49
N TYR A 35 1.70 2.62 21.07
CA TYR A 35 1.03 3.74 20.40
C TYR A 35 1.80 4.25 19.19
N TYR A 36 3.13 4.17 19.22
CA TYR A 36 3.96 4.51 18.07
C TYR A 36 3.65 3.62 16.86
N PHE A 37 3.72 2.29 17.01
CA PHE A 37 3.39 1.36 15.91
C PHE A 37 1.90 1.37 15.55
N ALA A 38 1.02 1.53 16.54
CA ALA A 38 -0.42 1.67 16.32
C ALA A 38 -0.75 2.88 15.43
N LYS A 39 -0.10 4.03 15.65
CA LYS A 39 -0.27 5.23 14.81
C LYS A 39 0.22 5.01 13.39
N GLN A 40 1.37 4.36 13.20
CA GLN A 40 1.85 4.01 11.87
C GLN A 40 0.85 3.09 11.14
N LEU A 41 0.32 2.08 11.83
CA LEU A 41 -0.67 1.17 11.25
C LEU A 41 -2.00 1.88 10.95
N ASN A 42 -2.44 2.79 11.82
CA ASN A 42 -3.64 3.62 11.57
C ASN A 42 -3.48 4.44 10.31
N GLN A 43 -2.30 5.06 10.09
CA GLN A 43 -2.04 5.80 8.86
C GLN A 43 -2.10 4.89 7.63
N ILE A 44 -1.48 3.70 7.68
CA ILE A 44 -1.55 2.71 6.59
C ILE A 44 -3.01 2.32 6.29
N LYS A 45 -3.83 2.12 7.32
CA LYS A 45 -5.26 1.78 7.18
C LYS A 45 -6.06 2.95 6.59
N GLU A 46 -5.81 4.17 7.04
CA GLU A 46 -6.42 5.41 6.51
C GLU A 46 -6.09 5.57 5.03
N ASP A 47 -4.82 5.50 4.66
CA ASP A 47 -4.37 5.61 3.27
C ASP A 47 -5.03 4.53 2.39
N TYR A 48 -5.12 3.29 2.88
CA TYR A 48 -5.73 2.20 2.13
C TYR A 48 -7.24 2.40 1.94
N ALA A 49 -7.94 2.91 2.96
CA ALA A 49 -9.35 3.24 2.88
C ALA A 49 -9.59 4.37 1.86
N VAL A 50 -8.75 5.42 1.87
CA VAL A 50 -8.79 6.53 0.91
C VAL A 50 -8.46 6.05 -0.50
N ALA A 51 -7.42 5.24 -0.68
CA ALA A 51 -7.05 4.68 -1.99
C ALA A 51 -8.19 3.85 -2.59
N ARG A 52 -8.85 3.03 -1.75
CA ARG A 52 -10.03 2.25 -2.13
C ARG A 52 -11.20 3.13 -2.54
N LEU A 53 -11.48 4.19 -1.77
CA LEU A 53 -12.53 5.15 -2.09
C LEU A 53 -12.24 5.85 -3.42
N ASN A 54 -11.02 6.36 -3.61
CA ASN A 54 -10.59 7.03 -4.83
C ASN A 54 -10.70 6.11 -6.05
N LEU A 55 -10.29 4.84 -5.92
CA LEU A 55 -10.44 3.85 -6.98
C LEU A 55 -11.92 3.68 -7.36
N VAL A 56 -12.81 3.46 -6.38
CA VAL A 56 -14.24 3.31 -6.65
C VAL A 56 -14.80 4.58 -7.30
N GLN A 57 -14.55 5.75 -6.71
CA GLN A 57 -15.04 7.03 -7.23
C GLN A 57 -14.56 7.33 -8.66
N SER A 58 -13.38 6.86 -9.04
CA SER A 58 -12.88 7.01 -10.41
C SER A 58 -13.65 6.21 -11.45
N GLN A 59 -14.39 5.16 -11.04
CA GLN A 59 -15.08 4.24 -11.95
C GLN A 59 -16.59 4.52 -12.07
N TYR A 60 -17.19 5.19 -11.09
CA TYR A 60 -18.63 5.45 -11.08
C TYR A 60 -18.92 6.91 -11.41
N LYS A 61 -19.74 7.12 -12.46
CA LYS A 61 -20.14 8.47 -12.89
C LYS A 61 -20.91 9.19 -11.80
N GLN A 62 -20.52 10.42 -11.52
CA GLN A 62 -21.18 11.30 -10.58
C GLN A 62 -21.37 12.68 -11.20
N LYS A 63 -22.61 13.19 -11.17
CA LYS A 63 -22.93 14.52 -11.70
C LYS A 63 -22.07 15.63 -11.08
N ALA A 64 -21.73 15.49 -9.80
CA ALA A 64 -20.85 16.42 -9.10
C ALA A 64 -19.44 16.46 -9.73
N PHE A 65 -18.86 15.30 -10.04
CA PHE A 65 -17.52 15.22 -10.66
C PHE A 65 -17.52 15.75 -12.09
N ASP A 66 -18.58 15.49 -12.86
CA ASP A 66 -18.73 16.07 -14.20
C ASP A 66 -18.79 17.60 -14.12
N ASN A 67 -19.56 18.13 -13.17
CA ASN A 67 -19.71 19.57 -12.96
C ASN A 67 -18.39 20.24 -12.56
N ILE A 68 -17.61 19.61 -11.67
CA ILE A 68 -16.30 20.15 -11.26
C ILE A 68 -15.29 20.03 -12.41
N SER A 69 -15.28 18.91 -13.14
CA SER A 69 -14.40 18.73 -14.30
C SER A 69 -14.67 19.80 -15.37
N LYS A 70 -15.94 20.12 -15.65
CA LYS A 70 -16.34 21.18 -16.59
C LYS A 70 -15.94 22.60 -16.16
N ARG A 71 -15.67 22.82 -14.87
CA ARG A 71 -15.20 24.10 -14.33
C ARG A 71 -13.67 24.24 -14.38
N THR A 72 -12.97 23.20 -14.81
CA THR A 72 -11.52 23.21 -15.00
C THR A 72 -11.21 23.21 -16.50
N SER A 73 -10.46 24.19 -16.96
CA SER A 73 -10.05 24.26 -18.37
C SER A 73 -8.78 23.45 -18.60
N TYR A 74 -8.87 22.44 -19.46
CA TYR A 74 -7.73 21.68 -19.97
C TYR A 74 -7.50 22.03 -21.44
N VAL A 75 -6.25 22.12 -21.88
CA VAL A 75 -5.95 22.31 -23.30
C VAL A 75 -6.28 21.02 -24.04
N TYR A 76 -7.18 21.10 -25.02
CA TYR A 76 -7.48 19.97 -25.89
C TYR A 76 -6.43 19.90 -27.01
N ALA A 77 -5.53 18.92 -26.91
CA ALA A 77 -4.42 18.75 -27.84
C ALA A 77 -4.80 17.95 -29.12
N LEU A 78 -6.10 17.68 -29.34
CA LEU A 78 -6.62 16.88 -30.47
C LEU A 78 -6.03 15.46 -30.53
N ASP A 79 -5.54 14.97 -29.41
CA ASP A 79 -4.82 13.70 -29.27
C ASP A 79 -5.62 12.65 -28.48
N TYR A 80 -6.87 12.94 -28.14
CA TYR A 80 -7.74 12.10 -27.30
C TYR A 80 -7.19 11.84 -25.89
N SER A 81 -6.27 12.69 -25.40
CA SER A 81 -5.86 12.68 -24.00
C SER A 81 -7.02 13.02 -23.07
N GLN A 82 -7.13 12.27 -21.98
CA GLN A 82 -8.18 12.37 -20.99
C GLN A 82 -7.70 13.16 -19.76
N PHE A 83 -8.28 14.33 -19.57
CA PHE A 83 -8.13 15.13 -18.36
C PHE A 83 -9.51 15.40 -17.76
N ASN A 84 -9.74 14.84 -16.57
CA ASN A 84 -10.96 15.03 -15.78
C ASN A 84 -10.72 14.51 -14.34
N LEU A 85 -11.69 14.71 -13.45
CA LEU A 85 -11.59 14.23 -12.08
C LEU A 85 -11.47 12.72 -11.96
N TYR A 86 -12.12 11.94 -12.82
CA TYR A 86 -12.07 10.47 -12.76
C TYR A 86 -10.64 9.95 -12.98
N ILE A 87 -9.96 10.48 -14.00
CA ILE A 87 -8.53 10.18 -14.24
C ILE A 87 -7.65 10.67 -13.08
N GLY A 88 -7.96 11.85 -12.53
CA GLY A 88 -7.27 12.35 -11.34
C GLY A 88 -7.38 11.40 -10.14
N LEU A 89 -8.60 10.94 -9.83
CA LEU A 89 -8.90 10.01 -8.74
C LEU A 89 -8.23 8.65 -8.96
N LEU A 90 -8.23 8.12 -10.19
CA LEU A 90 -7.55 6.88 -10.52
C LEU A 90 -6.03 6.99 -10.28
N LYS A 91 -5.42 8.07 -10.74
CA LYS A 91 -3.98 8.35 -10.51
C LYS A 91 -3.68 8.53 -9.02
N SER A 92 -4.56 9.15 -8.25
CA SER A 92 -4.41 9.29 -6.80
C SER A 92 -4.49 7.93 -6.11
N ALA A 93 -5.49 7.10 -6.43
CA ALA A 93 -5.59 5.74 -5.89
C ALA A 93 -4.32 4.91 -6.14
N PHE A 94 -3.76 4.98 -7.35
CA PHE A 94 -2.49 4.34 -7.66
C PHE A 94 -1.34 4.84 -6.77
N LYS A 95 -1.18 6.16 -6.65
CA LYS A 95 -0.09 6.76 -5.84
C LYS A 95 -0.23 6.39 -4.36
N ASP A 96 -1.45 6.45 -3.83
CA ASP A 96 -1.74 6.14 -2.43
C ASP A 96 -1.43 4.66 -2.14
N ALA A 97 -1.86 3.75 -3.02
CA ALA A 97 -1.54 2.33 -2.93
C ALA A 97 -0.02 2.06 -2.91
N PHE A 98 0.73 2.72 -3.80
CA PHE A 98 2.19 2.57 -3.83
C PHE A 98 2.86 3.15 -2.56
N ASN A 99 2.43 4.33 -2.11
CA ASN A 99 2.95 4.98 -0.91
C ASN A 99 2.79 4.11 0.34
N ILE A 100 1.71 3.31 0.41
CA ILE A 100 1.50 2.37 1.51
C ILE A 100 2.62 1.33 1.58
N LEU A 101 3.10 0.82 0.44
CA LEU A 101 4.24 -0.11 0.44
C LEU A 101 5.46 0.53 1.11
N ASP A 102 5.79 1.76 0.74
CA ASP A 102 6.93 2.47 1.35
C ASP A 102 6.73 2.69 2.87
N LYS A 103 5.51 2.98 3.32
CA LYS A 103 5.18 3.05 4.76
C LYS A 103 5.34 1.71 5.47
N ILE A 104 5.03 0.59 4.81
CA ILE A 104 5.32 -0.76 5.34
C ILE A 104 6.84 -0.95 5.51
N ALA A 105 7.66 -0.47 4.57
CA ALA A 105 9.11 -0.55 4.70
C ALA A 105 9.66 0.27 5.88
N VAL A 106 9.11 1.48 6.11
CA VAL A 106 9.42 2.29 7.29
C VAL A 106 9.02 1.56 8.58
N PHE A 107 7.81 1.00 8.63
CA PHE A 107 7.37 0.20 9.78
C PHE A 107 8.34 -0.94 10.11
N ILE A 108 8.79 -1.70 9.09
CA ILE A 108 9.73 -2.82 9.27
C ILE A 108 11.09 -2.32 9.79
N ASN A 109 11.58 -1.19 9.24
CA ASN A 109 12.81 -0.56 9.70
C ASN A 109 12.75 -0.23 11.20
N ASP A 110 11.65 0.37 11.64
CA ASP A 110 11.48 0.80 13.02
C ASP A 110 11.28 -0.41 13.94
N TYR A 111 10.50 -1.41 13.49
CA TYR A 111 10.23 -2.62 14.27
C TYR A 111 11.49 -3.42 14.56
N TYR A 112 12.36 -3.59 13.57
CA TYR A 112 13.64 -4.28 13.75
C TYR A 112 14.79 -3.35 14.20
N ASN A 113 14.52 -2.05 14.37
CA ASN A 113 15.53 -1.02 14.65
C ASN A 113 16.76 -1.13 13.72
N LEU A 114 16.51 -1.15 12.41
CA LEU A 114 17.57 -1.30 11.39
C LEU A 114 18.41 -0.03 11.17
N GLU A 115 18.02 1.09 11.80
CA GLU A 115 18.73 2.39 11.78
C GLU A 115 18.97 2.94 10.36
N LEU A 116 18.11 2.59 9.40
CA LEU A 116 18.15 3.19 8.07
C LEU A 116 17.61 4.62 8.14
N LYS A 117 18.25 5.52 7.39
CA LYS A 117 17.79 6.90 7.29
C LYS A 117 16.47 6.94 6.54
N GLU A 118 15.43 7.53 7.13
CA GLU A 118 14.07 7.63 6.58
C GLU A 118 14.02 8.01 5.09
N ASN A 119 14.82 9.00 4.68
CA ASN A 119 14.87 9.48 3.29
C ASN A 119 15.32 8.42 2.26
N ASN A 120 15.80 7.26 2.69
CA ASN A 120 16.32 6.19 1.84
C ASN A 120 15.55 4.86 2.01
N ILE A 121 14.37 4.90 2.65
CA ILE A 121 13.55 3.73 2.89
C ILE A 121 12.44 3.67 1.85
N TYR A 122 12.56 2.73 0.91
CA TYR A 122 11.51 2.41 -0.04
C TYR A 122 11.33 0.91 -0.13
N PHE A 123 10.09 0.45 -0.21
CA PHE A 123 9.77 -0.98 -0.24
C PHE A 123 10.38 -1.67 -1.45
N VAL A 124 10.43 -0.99 -2.58
CA VAL A 124 10.95 -1.55 -3.84
C VAL A 124 12.46 -1.40 -3.99
N THR A 125 13.14 -0.84 -3.00
CA THR A 125 14.61 -0.72 -2.98
C THR A 125 15.23 -1.78 -2.09
N ALA A 126 16.46 -2.16 -2.42
CA ALA A 126 17.19 -3.18 -1.69
C ALA A 126 17.49 -2.79 -0.24
N SER A 127 17.44 -1.49 0.14
CA SER A 127 17.90 -1.01 1.44
C SER A 127 17.24 -1.69 2.63
N ILE A 128 15.92 -1.92 2.58
CA ILE A 128 15.16 -2.56 3.66
C ILE A 128 15.30 -4.10 3.67
N TRP A 129 15.62 -4.72 2.53
CA TRP A 129 15.64 -6.19 2.39
C TRP A 129 17.05 -6.79 2.40
N GLU A 130 18.03 -6.03 1.92
CA GLU A 130 19.40 -6.47 1.64
C GLU A 130 20.42 -5.52 2.29
N ASP A 131 21.50 -6.09 2.82
CA ASP A 131 22.72 -5.36 3.18
C ASP A 131 23.88 -5.88 2.32
N LYS A 132 24.55 -4.97 1.60
CA LYS A 132 25.65 -5.28 0.68
C LYS A 132 25.36 -6.42 -0.32
N GLY A 133 24.11 -6.51 -0.79
CA GLY A 133 23.65 -7.49 -1.78
C GLY A 133 23.29 -8.87 -1.22
N ALA A 134 23.35 -9.06 0.10
CA ALA A 134 22.84 -10.25 0.78
C ALA A 134 21.55 -9.91 1.54
N ILE A 135 20.64 -10.87 1.66
CA ILE A 135 19.42 -10.69 2.48
C ILE A 135 19.82 -10.35 3.92
N ARG A 136 19.16 -9.36 4.52
CA ARG A 136 19.38 -8.97 5.91
C ARG A 136 19.17 -10.16 6.85
N LYS A 137 20.02 -10.27 7.88
CA LYS A 137 19.99 -11.41 8.81
C LYS A 137 18.72 -11.44 9.63
N GLU A 138 18.19 -10.27 9.97
CA GLU A 138 16.92 -10.08 10.67
C GLU A 138 15.77 -10.73 9.90
N ILE A 139 15.80 -10.61 8.57
CA ILE A 139 14.82 -11.24 7.69
C ILE A 139 15.12 -12.72 7.56
N LEU A 140 16.34 -13.08 7.15
CA LEU A 140 16.73 -14.46 6.83
C LEU A 140 16.57 -15.42 8.03
N ASN A 141 16.86 -14.96 9.24
CA ASN A 141 16.79 -15.75 10.46
C ASN A 141 15.46 -15.57 11.19
N SER A 142 14.52 -14.79 10.63
CA SER A 142 13.24 -14.54 11.30
C SER A 142 12.43 -15.81 11.48
N GLU A 143 12.49 -16.78 10.56
CA GLU A 143 11.53 -17.89 10.47
C GLU A 143 10.07 -17.38 10.45
N ASN A 144 9.84 -16.20 9.86
CA ASN A 144 8.54 -15.57 9.77
C ASN A 144 8.00 -15.64 8.35
N ILE A 145 7.04 -16.54 8.12
CA ILE A 145 6.46 -16.77 6.78
C ILE A 145 5.84 -15.49 6.20
N SER A 146 5.24 -14.64 7.03
CA SER A 146 4.63 -13.40 6.55
C SER A 146 5.69 -12.35 6.17
N LEU A 147 6.82 -12.30 6.88
CA LEU A 147 7.96 -11.48 6.47
C LEU A 147 8.60 -11.98 5.18
N TYR A 148 8.69 -13.32 5.00
CA TYR A 148 9.14 -13.91 3.73
C TYR A 148 8.19 -13.57 2.58
N ALA A 149 6.87 -13.57 2.82
CA ALA A 149 5.90 -13.15 1.81
C ALA A 149 6.07 -11.67 1.40
N LEU A 150 6.36 -10.78 2.34
CA LEU A 150 6.72 -9.39 2.03
C LEU A 150 8.00 -9.28 1.21
N TYR A 151 9.03 -10.06 1.57
CA TYR A 151 10.27 -10.13 0.81
C TYR A 151 10.04 -10.68 -0.62
N ASP A 152 9.15 -11.64 -0.81
CA ASP A 152 8.79 -12.14 -2.14
C ASP A 152 8.06 -11.09 -2.98
N ILE A 153 7.20 -10.24 -2.38
CA ILE A 153 6.65 -9.07 -3.08
C ILE A 153 7.78 -8.15 -3.56
N TYR A 154 8.77 -7.86 -2.71
CA TYR A 154 9.94 -7.10 -3.13
C TYR A 154 10.70 -7.79 -4.27
N ARG A 155 10.86 -9.11 -4.23
CA ARG A 155 11.49 -9.87 -5.32
C ARG A 155 10.72 -9.76 -6.62
N ASP A 156 9.39 -9.69 -6.59
CA ASP A 156 8.58 -9.42 -7.77
C ASP A 156 8.85 -8.03 -8.35
N PHE A 157 9.10 -7.01 -7.50
CA PHE A 157 9.54 -5.67 -7.93
C PHE A 157 11.00 -5.58 -8.37
N LYS A 158 11.88 -6.41 -7.81
CA LYS A 158 13.27 -6.56 -8.22
C LYS A 158 13.34 -7.26 -9.58
N SER A 159 12.46 -8.25 -9.79
CA SER A 159 12.22 -8.88 -11.07
C SER A 159 11.45 -7.94 -12.01
N ASN A 160 11.39 -8.26 -13.31
CA ASN A 160 10.61 -7.47 -14.26
C ASN A 160 9.09 -7.69 -14.14
N ARG A 161 8.59 -8.46 -13.16
CA ARG A 161 7.15 -8.77 -13.00
C ARG A 161 6.31 -7.55 -12.64
N CYS A 162 6.83 -6.62 -11.83
CA CYS A 162 6.15 -5.37 -11.49
C CYS A 162 6.73 -4.14 -12.21
N GLN A 163 7.35 -4.34 -13.38
CA GLN A 163 8.03 -3.27 -14.11
C GLN A 163 7.05 -2.16 -14.54
N LYS A 164 5.85 -2.50 -15.03
CA LYS A 164 4.83 -1.52 -15.44
C LYS A 164 4.37 -0.67 -14.26
N ILE A 165 4.09 -1.28 -13.11
CA ILE A 165 3.79 -0.56 -11.85
C ILE A 165 4.91 0.44 -11.50
N LYS A 166 6.18 0.04 -11.56
CA LYS A 166 7.31 0.95 -11.29
C LYS A 166 7.39 2.11 -12.28
N GLN A 167 7.15 1.84 -13.56
CA GLN A 167 7.14 2.87 -14.61
C GLN A 167 6.00 3.88 -14.38
N ILE A 168 4.78 3.41 -14.12
CA ILE A 168 3.62 4.24 -13.80
C ILE A 168 3.91 5.10 -12.57
N ARG A 169 4.43 4.50 -11.49
CA ARG A 169 4.80 5.23 -10.26
C ARG A 169 5.79 6.36 -10.55
N ASN A 170 6.86 6.08 -11.27
CA ASN A 170 7.88 7.08 -11.61
C ASN A 170 7.30 8.19 -12.48
N ALA A 171 6.45 7.85 -13.45
CA ALA A 171 5.78 8.82 -14.31
C ALA A 171 4.82 9.72 -13.53
N LEU A 172 4.05 9.17 -12.59
CA LEU A 172 3.10 9.93 -11.76
C LEU A 172 3.75 10.81 -10.70
N THR A 173 4.95 10.46 -10.22
CA THR A 173 5.60 11.15 -9.10
C THR A 173 6.59 12.20 -9.56
N HIS A 174 7.37 11.91 -10.60
CA HIS A 174 8.51 12.73 -10.99
C HIS A 174 8.41 13.30 -12.42
N ARG A 175 7.40 12.88 -13.19
CA ARG A 175 7.25 13.27 -14.59
C ARG A 175 5.77 13.52 -14.93
N ARG A 176 5.39 13.20 -16.16
CA ARG A 176 4.02 13.28 -16.66
C ARG A 176 3.56 11.87 -17.06
N LEU A 177 2.32 11.56 -16.73
CA LEU A 177 1.59 10.41 -17.27
C LEU A 177 0.31 10.93 -17.92
N ILE A 178 0.25 10.90 -19.26
CA ILE A 178 -0.95 11.22 -20.03
C ILE A 178 -1.75 9.95 -20.21
N VAL A 179 -3.06 10.05 -20.00
CA VAL A 179 -3.98 8.92 -20.14
C VAL A 179 -4.80 9.13 -21.39
N PHE A 180 -4.96 8.09 -22.19
CA PHE A 180 -5.73 8.11 -23.43
C PHE A 180 -6.91 7.17 -23.34
N ASP A 181 -7.92 7.44 -24.16
CA ASP A 181 -9.06 6.56 -24.32
C ASP A 181 -8.65 5.27 -25.03
N SER A 182 -8.85 4.12 -24.36
CA SER A 182 -8.46 2.79 -24.85
C SER A 182 -9.18 2.38 -26.13
N LEU A 183 -10.36 2.95 -26.42
CA LEU A 183 -11.15 2.62 -27.61
C LEU A 183 -10.71 3.39 -28.86
N ILE A 184 -9.95 4.46 -28.67
CA ILE A 184 -9.65 5.43 -29.73
C ILE A 184 -8.17 5.42 -30.11
N THR A 185 -7.28 5.22 -29.13
CA THR A 185 -5.83 5.37 -29.34
C THR A 185 -5.10 4.08 -28.99
N SER A 186 -4.45 3.47 -29.98
CA SER A 186 -3.44 2.44 -29.74
C SER A 186 -2.12 3.12 -29.36
N ILE A 187 -1.68 2.97 -28.12
CA ILE A 187 -0.39 3.48 -27.65
C ILE A 187 0.67 2.42 -27.92
N ASP A 188 1.76 2.81 -28.57
CA ASP A 188 2.96 1.99 -28.64
C ASP A 188 3.73 2.10 -27.32
N ASP A 189 3.65 1.04 -26.51
CA ASP A 189 4.24 0.94 -25.18
C ASP A 189 5.78 1.10 -25.19
N ASP A 190 6.45 0.81 -26.31
CA ASP A 190 7.91 0.92 -26.42
C ASP A 190 8.37 2.33 -26.82
N ALA A 191 7.51 3.08 -27.51
CA ALA A 191 7.84 4.42 -28.02
C ALA A 191 7.51 5.55 -27.04
N ASP A 192 6.48 5.41 -26.19
CA ASP A 192 5.98 6.54 -25.38
C ASP A 192 5.72 6.20 -23.90
N LYS A 193 6.81 6.12 -23.12
CA LYS A 193 6.81 5.80 -21.67
C LYS A 193 6.00 6.76 -20.78
N HIS A 194 5.46 7.84 -21.35
CA HIS A 194 4.67 8.85 -20.67
C HIS A 194 3.18 8.78 -21.00
N ASN A 195 2.77 7.83 -21.83
CA ASN A 195 1.39 7.62 -22.22
C ASN A 195 0.92 6.24 -21.74
N ILE A 196 -0.36 6.14 -21.40
CA ILE A 196 -1.00 4.89 -21.00
C ILE A 196 -2.48 4.97 -21.37
N ASP A 197 -3.08 3.86 -21.78
CA ASP A 197 -4.52 3.81 -21.97
C ASP A 197 -5.23 3.70 -20.60
N SER A 198 -6.48 4.16 -20.55
CA SER A 198 -7.27 4.19 -19.32
C SER A 198 -7.48 2.80 -18.70
N ASP A 199 -7.61 1.77 -19.53
CA ASP A 199 -7.89 0.41 -19.08
C ASP A 199 -6.66 -0.26 -18.48
N THR A 200 -5.49 -0.09 -19.10
CA THR A 200 -4.20 -0.54 -18.55
C THR A 200 -3.89 0.19 -17.24
N LEU A 201 -4.11 1.51 -17.16
CA LEU A 201 -3.93 2.22 -15.89
C LEU A 201 -4.87 1.67 -14.80
N LEU A 202 -6.13 1.39 -15.14
CA LEU A 202 -7.08 0.79 -14.22
C LEU A 202 -6.64 -0.61 -13.76
N GLN A 203 -6.27 -1.48 -14.70
CA GLN A 203 -5.82 -2.85 -14.42
C GLN A 203 -4.59 -2.84 -13.50
N GLU A 204 -3.58 -2.02 -13.81
CA GLU A 204 -2.39 -1.89 -12.99
C GLU A 204 -2.69 -1.29 -11.60
N THR A 205 -3.65 -0.37 -11.52
CA THR A 205 -4.11 0.15 -10.22
C THR A 205 -4.80 -0.93 -9.39
N VAL A 206 -5.65 -1.76 -10.00
CA VAL A 206 -6.31 -2.89 -9.31
C VAL A 206 -5.28 -3.93 -8.87
N ASN A 207 -4.31 -4.25 -9.72
CA ASN A 207 -3.21 -5.17 -9.41
C ASN A 207 -2.39 -4.65 -8.21
N LEU A 208 -2.01 -3.37 -8.23
CA LEU A 208 -1.30 -2.74 -7.12
C LEU A 208 -2.14 -2.70 -5.84
N MET A 209 -3.45 -2.42 -5.91
CA MET A 209 -4.34 -2.46 -4.75
C MET A 209 -4.42 -3.85 -4.12
N ARG A 210 -4.47 -4.92 -4.93
CA ARG A 210 -4.44 -6.31 -4.44
C ARG A 210 -3.11 -6.64 -3.76
N LEU A 211 -2.01 -6.22 -4.38
CA LEU A 211 -0.66 -6.39 -3.82
C LEU A 211 -0.52 -5.66 -2.48
N THR A 212 -1.00 -4.42 -2.42
CA THR A 212 -1.00 -3.57 -1.23
C THR A 212 -1.85 -4.19 -0.11
N LYS A 213 -3.06 -4.69 -0.44
CA LYS A 213 -3.89 -5.44 0.51
C LYS A 213 -3.12 -6.62 1.11
N ALA A 214 -2.48 -7.43 0.26
CA ALA A 214 -1.70 -8.57 0.70
C ALA A 214 -0.53 -8.14 1.59
N ALA A 215 0.19 -7.08 1.22
CA ALA A 215 1.30 -6.55 2.00
C ALA A 215 0.85 -6.05 3.39
N ILE A 216 -0.28 -5.35 3.51
CA ILE A 216 -0.84 -4.93 4.81
C ILE A 216 -1.15 -6.15 5.69
N ILE A 217 -1.78 -7.17 5.11
CA ILE A 217 -2.10 -8.42 5.82
C ILE A 217 -0.81 -9.11 6.29
N TYR A 218 0.19 -9.20 5.42
CA TYR A 218 1.46 -9.81 5.76
C TYR A 218 2.20 -9.02 6.82
N LEU A 219 2.16 -7.69 6.81
CA LEU A 219 2.74 -6.85 7.87
C LEU A 219 2.13 -7.17 9.23
N ILE A 220 0.80 -7.24 9.32
CA ILE A 220 0.11 -7.52 10.58
C ILE A 220 0.47 -8.91 11.09
N ASN A 221 0.42 -9.92 10.22
CA ASN A 221 0.77 -11.29 10.59
C ASN A 221 2.25 -11.44 10.95
N PHE A 222 3.13 -10.68 10.28
CA PHE A 222 4.55 -10.59 10.60
C PHE A 222 4.73 -10.16 12.05
N VAL A 223 4.16 -9.01 12.44
CA VAL A 223 4.27 -8.49 13.81
C VAL A 223 3.70 -9.49 14.81
N ASN A 224 2.48 -9.99 14.57
CA ASN A 224 1.86 -10.95 15.48
C ASN A 224 2.71 -12.20 15.68
N THR A 225 3.33 -12.73 14.62
CA THR A 225 4.20 -13.91 14.68
C THR A 225 5.49 -13.63 15.45
N GLU A 226 6.12 -12.47 15.26
CA GLU A 226 7.32 -12.10 16.01
C GLU A 226 7.03 -11.91 17.50
N GLU A 227 5.90 -11.28 17.82
CA GLU A 227 5.48 -11.06 19.20
C GLU A 227 5.07 -12.37 19.88
N GLU A 228 4.44 -13.30 19.18
CA GLU A 228 4.20 -14.65 19.70
C GLU A 228 5.50 -15.43 19.99
N LYS A 229 6.56 -15.24 19.20
CA LYS A 229 7.87 -15.83 19.50
C LYS A 229 8.48 -15.22 20.77
N LYS A 230 8.40 -13.89 20.91
CA LYS A 230 8.82 -13.18 22.13
C LYS A 230 8.06 -13.69 23.36
N HIS A 231 6.74 -13.91 23.22
CA HIS A 231 5.91 -14.50 24.27
C HIS A 231 6.41 -15.88 24.69
N LYS A 232 6.67 -16.78 23.73
CA LYS A 232 7.11 -18.16 24.02
C LYS A 232 8.51 -18.23 24.63
N ALA A 233 9.37 -17.25 24.34
CA ALA A 233 10.72 -17.17 24.87
C ALA A 233 10.80 -16.52 26.27
N GLY A 234 9.74 -15.83 26.70
CA GLY A 234 9.72 -15.10 27.98
C GLY A 234 9.12 -15.91 29.12
N ASP A 235 9.84 -16.01 30.24
CA ASP A 235 9.34 -16.66 31.48
C ASP A 235 8.52 -15.71 32.38
N LYS A 236 8.34 -14.44 31.98
CA LYS A 236 7.70 -13.42 32.82
C LYS A 236 6.19 -13.32 32.55
N PRO A 237 5.37 -13.06 33.58
CA PRO A 237 3.95 -12.83 33.40
C PRO A 237 3.70 -11.61 32.51
N ILE A 238 2.83 -11.79 31.51
CA ILE A 238 2.46 -10.76 30.54
C ILE A 238 1.07 -10.24 30.91
N LEU A 239 0.91 -8.91 30.95
CA LEU A 239 -0.37 -8.26 31.16
C LEU A 239 -0.96 -7.80 29.82
N SER A 240 -2.20 -8.21 29.53
CA SER A 240 -2.91 -7.72 28.36
C SER A 240 -3.36 -6.28 28.59
N MET A 241 -2.94 -5.38 27.70
CA MET A 241 -3.45 -4.01 27.65
C MET A 241 -4.50 -3.90 26.55
N TYR A 242 -5.63 -3.28 26.87
CA TYR A 242 -6.66 -2.96 25.87
C TYR A 242 -6.41 -1.58 25.32
N ALA A 243 -6.24 -1.49 24.01
CA ALA A 243 -6.24 -0.22 23.30
C ALA A 243 -7.68 0.15 22.95
N ASP A 244 -8.10 1.35 23.34
CA ASP A 244 -9.36 1.90 22.90
C ASP A 244 -9.31 2.20 21.39
N THR A 245 -10.20 1.57 20.64
CA THR A 245 -10.33 1.73 19.19
C THR A 245 -11.51 2.63 18.81
N SER A 246 -12.20 3.24 19.79
CA SER A 246 -13.34 4.13 19.58
C SER A 246 -12.92 5.53 19.10
N GLN A 247 -12.30 5.61 17.92
CA GLN A 247 -12.23 6.86 17.17
C GLN A 247 -13.45 6.96 16.26
N PHE A 248 -14.53 7.57 16.75
CA PHE A 248 -15.68 7.92 15.93
C PHE A 248 -15.50 9.28 15.26
N LEU A 249 -15.83 9.32 13.97
CA LEU A 249 -16.55 10.44 13.35
C LEU A 249 -18.02 10.01 13.21
#